data_AF-A0A9E0NWE2-F1
#
_entry.id   AF-A0A9E0NWE2-F1
#
_cell.length_a   1.000
_cell.length_b   1.000
_cell.length_c   1.000
_cell.angle_alpha   90.00
_cell.angle_beta   90.00
_cell.angle_gamma   90.00
#
_symmetry.space_group_name_H-M   'P 1'
#
loop_
_entity.id
_entity.type
_entity.pdbx_description
1 polymer ?
#
loop_
_entity_poly.entity_id
_entity_poly.type
_entity_poly.pdbx_seq_one_letter_code
_entity_poly.pdbx_strand_id
1 'polypeptide(L)' 'METQTQCLPGECPCVKLQCQHHGNCYACIKAHRDKNSIVFCLRDIVNKRSLTLNS' A
#
# COMPACT_ATOMS: atom_id res chain seq x y z
N MET A 1 0.79 -20.58 7.58
CA MET A 1 1.94 -19.66 7.76
C MET A 1 1.66 -18.47 6.86
N GLU A 2 1.16 -17.37 7.41
CA GLU A 2 0.83 -16.18 6.62
C GLU A 2 2.15 -15.54 6.16
N THR A 3 2.42 -15.62 4.86
CA THR A 3 3.59 -15.00 4.24
C THR A 3 3.50 -13.49 4.45
N GLN A 4 4.35 -12.97 5.32
CA GLN A 4 4.55 -11.53 5.47
C GLN A 4 5.14 -11.01 4.15
N THR A 5 4.27 -10.55 3.25
CA THR A 5 4.70 -9.94 1.99
C THR A 5 5.43 -8.65 2.34
N GLN A 6 6.76 -8.71 2.38
CA GLN A 6 7.61 -7.53 2.40
C GLN A 6 7.61 -6.94 0.99
N CYS A 7 7.59 -5.61 0.88
CA CYS A 7 7.83 -5.00 -0.42
C CYS A 7 9.30 -5.27 -0.79
N LEU A 8 9.62 -5.34 -2.09
CA LEU A 8 11.02 -5.44 -2.51
C LEU A 8 11.81 -4.24 -1.90
N PRO A 9 13.00 -4.47 -1.33
CA PRO A 9 13.76 -3.42 -0.66
C PRO A 9 14.06 -2.29 -1.64
N GLY A 10 13.62 -1.07 -1.30
CA GLY A 10 13.76 0.13 -2.14
C GLY A 10 12.58 0.43 -3.06
N GLU A 11 11.61 -0.49 -3.20
CA GLU A 11 10.47 -0.30 -4.11
C GLU A 11 9.21 0.20 -3.42
N CYS A 12 9.29 0.69 -2.18
CA CYS A 12 8.13 1.32 -1.55
C CYS A 12 7.94 2.72 -2.15
N PRO A 13 6.93 2.99 -3.01
CA PRO A 13 6.72 4.31 -3.61
C PRO A 13 6.17 5.34 -2.60
N CYS A 14 6.11 4.99 -1.32
CA CYS A 14 5.57 5.86 -0.29
C CYS A 14 6.52 7.04 -0.04
N VAL A 15 6.02 8.25 -0.27
CA VAL A 15 6.77 9.50 -0.02
C VAL A 15 7.13 9.72 1.46
N LYS A 16 6.47 9.00 2.40
CA LYS A 16 6.75 9.09 3.83
C LYS A 16 7.89 8.13 4.23
N LEU A 17 9.12 8.50 3.89
CA LEU A 17 10.32 7.70 4.17
C LEU A 17 10.57 7.47 5.67
N GLN A 18 10.09 8.36 6.55
CA GLN A 18 10.21 8.23 8.01
C GLN A 18 9.10 7.36 8.65
N CYS A 19 8.23 6.74 7.84
CA CYS A 19 7.18 5.86 8.38
C CYS A 19 7.80 4.60 8.99
N GLN A 20 7.44 4.27 10.23
CA GLN A 20 7.90 3.05 10.92
C GLN A 20 7.53 1.74 10.20
N HIS A 21 6.61 1.78 9.25
CA HIS A 21 6.18 0.63 8.44
C HIS A 21 6.68 0.72 6.99
N HIS A 22 7.56 1.66 6.66
CA HIS A 22 8.12 1.80 5.32
C HIS A 22 8.84 0.50 4.91
N GLY A 23 8.60 0.03 3.68
CA GLY A 23 9.09 -1.27 3.19
C GLY A 23 8.36 -2.51 3.74
N ASN A 24 7.52 -2.39 4.78
CA ASN A 24 6.71 -3.48 5.29
C ASN A 24 5.24 -3.34 4.85
N CYS A 25 4.93 -3.94 3.70
CA CYS A 25 3.61 -3.87 3.07
C CYS A 25 2.50 -4.39 4.00
N TYR A 26 2.69 -5.53 4.69
CA TYR A 26 1.68 -6.09 5.61
C TYR A 26 1.38 -5.16 6.79
N ALA A 27 2.40 -4.67 7.50
CA ALA A 27 2.22 -3.78 8.64
C ALA A 27 1.61 -2.44 8.22
N CYS A 28 2.03 -1.91 7.07
CA CYS A 28 1.50 -0.68 6.50
C CYS A 28 0.00 -0.82 6.15
N ILE A 29 -0.40 -1.89 5.45
CA ILE A 29 -1.80 -2.15 5.08
C ILE A 29 -2.65 -2.33 6.34
N LYS A 30 -2.19 -3.10 7.33
CA LYS A 30 -2.91 -3.28 8.60
C LYS A 30 -3.17 -1.94 9.29
N ALA A 31 -2.12 -1.13 9.48
CA ALA A 31 -2.22 0.17 10.16
C ALA A 31 -3.14 1.17 9.44
N HIS A 32 -3.18 1.13 8.10
CA HIS A 32 -4.05 1.97 7.30
C HIS A 32 -5.50 1.45 7.25
N ARG A 33 -5.69 0.13 7.24
CA ARG A 33 -7.01 -0.52 7.32
C ARG A 33 -7.72 -0.16 8.62
N ASP A 34 -7.01 -0.20 9.75
CA ASP A 34 -7.58 0.18 11.06
C ASP A 34 -8.03 1.65 11.09
N LYS A 35 -7.43 2.48 10.23
CA LYS A 35 -7.77 3.91 10.06
C LYS A 35 -8.74 4.16 8.90
N ASN A 36 -9.30 3.13 8.28
CA ASN A 36 -10.13 3.21 7.07
C ASN A 36 -9.50 4.06 5.94
N SER A 37 -8.16 4.06 5.84
CA SER A 37 -7.42 4.79 4.81
C SER A 37 -6.79 3.81 3.83
N ILE A 38 -6.67 4.22 2.57
CA ILE A 38 -5.93 3.46 1.55
C ILE A 38 -4.45 3.83 1.62
N VAL A 39 -3.57 2.82 1.67
CA VAL A 39 -2.11 2.99 1.59
C VAL A 39 -1.72 3.63 0.26
N PHE A 40 -0.67 4.45 0.26
CA PHE A 40 -0.24 5.19 -0.94
C PHE A 40 -0.05 4.28 -2.16
N CYS A 41 0.63 3.14 -1.98
CA CYS A 41 0.94 2.20 -3.06
C CYS A 41 -0.31 1.57 -3.71
N LEU A 42 -1.43 1.49 -2.98
CA LEU A 42 -2.69 0.92 -3.49
C LEU A 42 -3.65 1.99 -4.01
N ARG A 43 -3.38 3.29 -3.80
CA ARG A 43 -4.24 4.38 -4.30
C ARG A 43 -4.35 4.37 -5.82
N ASP A 44 -3.25 4.11 -6.53
CA ASP A 44 -3.27 4.07 -8.00
C ASP A 44 -4.17 2.95 -8.54
N ILE A 45 -4.15 1.77 -7.90
CA ILE A 45 -5.00 0.63 -8.26
C ILE A 45 -6.49 0.96 -8.04
N VAL A 46 -6.82 1.61 -6.93
CA VAL A 46 -8.19 2.04 -6.63
C VAL A 46 -8.64 3.12 -7.61
N ASN A 47 -7.78 4.11 -7.88
CA ASN A 47 -8.09 5.19 -8.82
C ASN A 47 -8.23 4.69 -10.27
N LYS A 48 -7.41 3.73 -10.70
CA LYS A 48 -7.50 3.13 -12.04
C LYS A 48 -8.74 2.27 -12.24
N ARG A 49 -9.25 1.61 -11.18
CA ARG A 49 -10.54 0.89 -11.24
C ARG A 49 -11.73 1.82 -11.51
N SER A 50 -11.63 3.12 -11.23
CA SER A 50 -12.65 4.09 -11.63
C SER A 50 -12.58 4.50 -13.10
N LEU A 51 -11.52 4.14 -13.83
CA LEU A 51 -11.34 4.45 -15.25
C LEU A 51 -11.50 3.23 -16.17
N THR A 52 -11.84 2.05 -15.63
CA THR A 52 -12.02 0.80 -16.41
C THR A 52 -13.45 0.26 -16.38
N LEU A 53 -14.47 1.12 -16.19
CA LEU A 53 -15.87 0.77 -16.47
C LEU A 53 -16.33 1.23 -17.88
N ASN A 54 -15.40 1.63 -18.73
CA ASN A 54 -15.68 2.07 -20.09
C ASN A 54 -14.47 1.81 -21.03
N SER A 55 -14.20 0.54 -21.31
CA SER A 55 -13.44 0.14 -22.51
C SER A 55 -13.94 -1.21 -22.98
#